data_AF-A0A8J6G811-F1
#
_entry.id   AF-A0A8J6G811-F1
#
_cell.length_a   1.000
_cell.length_b   1.000
_cell.length_c   1.000
_cell.angle_alpha   90.00
_cell.angle_beta   90.00
_cell.angle_gamma   90.00
#
_symmetry.space_group_name_H-M   'P 1'
#
loop_
_entity.id
_entity.type
_entity.pdbx_description
1 polymer ?
#
loop_
_entity_poly.entity_id
_entity_poly.type
_entity_poly.pdbx_seq_one_letter_code
_entity_poly.pdbx_strand_id
1 'polypeptide(L)'
;MERQLGLFLLLLTLAHTFPAAPEPCELDDEGVRCACNFSDPQPNWSSAFLCIGAIDVEFYGGGRSLEHFLKRVDTEANPSKDITDVLESLQWERLTLGNARVPAPMLFGVLRFLGFTNLKELTLENLEVTGTALPPLLEASGPNLNTLRLSNVSWATRDAWLAELQQWLKPGLKVLHIAQAHSLNFSCEQVRVFPALATLDLSNNPELGERRLISALCRSKFPALKVLALRNAGMKTPSGVCSALAAASLQLEELDLSHNSLRDTEGATGCDWPSKLNSLNLSYTELEQVPKGLPAKLSVLDLSYNRLYRQPRPDELPKVVHLSLTGNPFLDSETHSEGYNSGVVVAPVRSSLAVGLSATLAVLQGAGLFA
;
A
#
# COMPACT_ATOMS: atom_id res chain seq x y z
N MET A 1 -29.54 58.33 1.28
CA MET A 1 -29.05 57.19 2.08
C MET A 1 -30.03 56.01 2.15
N GLU A 2 -31.04 55.93 1.28
CA GLU A 2 -32.00 54.80 1.26
C GLU A 2 -31.96 53.95 0.00
N ARG A 3 -31.15 54.32 -1.00
CA ARG A 3 -31.03 53.58 -2.28
C ARG A 3 -29.89 52.56 -2.33
N GLN A 4 -29.07 52.47 -1.27
CA GLN A 4 -27.94 51.54 -1.17
C GLN A 4 -28.23 50.33 -0.25
N LEU A 5 -29.23 50.40 0.63
CA LEU A 5 -29.66 49.23 1.40
C LEU A 5 -30.48 48.23 0.56
N GLY A 6 -31.20 48.70 -0.47
CA GLY A 6 -32.03 47.83 -1.32
C GLY A 6 -31.22 46.86 -2.19
N LEU A 7 -30.00 47.22 -2.59
CA LEU A 7 -29.13 46.34 -3.39
C LEU A 7 -28.45 45.27 -2.51
N PHE A 8 -28.17 45.59 -1.25
CA PHE A 8 -27.58 44.67 -0.28
C PHE A 8 -28.59 43.60 0.21
N LEU A 9 -29.86 43.99 0.35
CA LEU A 9 -30.96 43.06 0.68
C LEU A 9 -31.33 42.13 -0.48
N LEU A 10 -31.21 42.58 -1.74
CA LEU A 10 -31.47 41.73 -2.92
C LEU A 10 -30.39 40.64 -3.11
N LEU A 11 -29.14 40.92 -2.76
CA LEU A 11 -28.03 39.95 -2.76
C LEU A 11 -28.18 38.91 -1.63
N LEU A 12 -28.78 39.28 -0.50
CA LEU A 12 -29.10 38.35 0.60
C LEU A 12 -30.31 37.45 0.28
N THR A 13 -31.26 37.88 -0.55
CA THR A 13 -32.43 37.08 -0.92
C THR A 13 -32.21 36.10 -2.07
N LEU A 14 -31.13 36.25 -2.86
CA LEU A 14 -30.74 35.27 -3.89
C LEU A 14 -29.85 34.15 -3.33
N ALA A 15 -29.47 34.22 -2.06
CA ALA A 15 -28.72 33.17 -1.36
C ALA A 15 -29.61 32.02 -0.84
N HIS A 16 -30.92 32.02 -1.11
CA HIS A 16 -31.86 31.01 -0.62
C HIS A 16 -32.68 30.40 -1.75
N THR A 17 -32.02 29.71 -2.69
CA THR A 17 -32.59 28.55 -3.42
C THR A 17 -31.49 27.88 -4.25
N PHE A 18 -30.44 27.41 -3.59
CA PHE A 18 -29.70 26.25 -4.06
C PHE A 18 -29.50 25.36 -2.84
N PRO A 19 -29.64 24.03 -2.94
CA PRO A 19 -29.11 23.19 -1.88
C PRO A 19 -27.64 23.60 -1.76
N ALA A 20 -27.23 24.10 -0.59
CA ALA A 20 -25.84 24.43 -0.34
C ALA A 20 -25.04 23.19 -0.71
N ALA A 21 -24.25 23.28 -1.78
CA ALA A 21 -23.28 22.24 -2.05
C ALA A 21 -22.44 22.16 -0.76
N PRO A 22 -22.19 20.95 -0.22
CA PRO A 22 -21.36 20.82 0.96
C PRO A 22 -20.04 21.56 0.71
N GLU A 23 -19.61 22.36 1.70
CA GLU A 23 -18.31 23.04 1.62
C GLU A 23 -17.25 21.96 1.34
N PRO A 24 -16.33 22.19 0.37
CA PRO A 24 -15.40 21.15 -0.06
C PRO A 24 -14.56 20.55 1.08
N CYS A 25 -14.36 21.28 2.17
CA CYS A 25 -13.54 20.88 3.30
C CYS A 25 -14.39 20.75 4.57
N GLU A 26 -14.23 19.62 5.25
CA GLU A 26 -14.88 19.31 6.51
C GLU A 26 -13.81 19.06 7.58
N LEU A 27 -13.93 19.75 8.70
CA LEU A 27 -13.13 19.54 9.90
C LEU A 27 -13.94 18.66 10.85
N ASP A 28 -13.33 17.63 11.41
CA ASP A 28 -13.99 16.77 12.39
C ASP A 28 -14.33 17.53 13.69
N ASP A 29 -15.22 16.94 14.49
CA ASP A 29 -15.74 17.57 15.71
C ASP A 29 -14.63 17.89 16.74
N GLU A 30 -13.53 17.14 16.70
CA GLU A 30 -12.37 17.32 17.58
C GLU A 30 -11.37 18.36 17.04
N GLY A 31 -11.50 18.79 15.78
CA GLY A 31 -10.57 19.71 15.12
C GLY A 31 -9.22 19.10 14.75
N VAL A 32 -9.11 17.77 14.76
CA VAL A 32 -7.86 17.01 14.54
C VAL A 32 -7.69 16.65 13.07
N ARG A 33 -8.76 16.22 12.40
CA ARG A 33 -8.74 15.77 11.01
C ARG A 33 -9.56 16.68 10.12
N CYS A 34 -8.94 17.14 9.03
CA CYS A 34 -9.59 17.93 7.99
C CYS A 34 -9.53 17.19 6.65
N ALA A 35 -10.69 16.91 6.06
CA ALA A 35 -10.80 16.25 4.77
C ALA A 35 -11.42 17.20 3.75
N CYS A 36 -10.73 17.37 2.62
CA CYS A 36 -11.13 18.25 1.55
C CYS A 36 -11.30 17.48 0.25
N ASN A 37 -12.50 17.56 -0.31
CA ASN A 37 -12.83 16.98 -1.60
C ASN A 37 -13.11 18.08 -2.62
N PHE A 38 -12.08 18.42 -3.40
CA PHE A 38 -12.19 19.34 -4.52
C PHE A 38 -12.58 18.59 -5.79
N SER A 39 -13.67 17.81 -5.78
CA SER A 39 -14.17 17.09 -6.98
C SER A 39 -15.09 17.93 -7.85
N ASP A 40 -15.67 19.01 -7.32
CA ASP A 40 -16.61 19.86 -8.06
C ASP A 40 -15.95 20.59 -9.24
N PRO A 41 -16.66 20.82 -10.36
CA PRO A 41 -16.09 21.46 -11.56
C PRO A 41 -15.39 22.80 -11.28
N GLN A 42 -15.91 23.59 -10.33
CA GLN A 42 -15.31 24.81 -9.82
C GLN A 42 -15.38 24.80 -8.29
N PRO A 43 -14.46 24.09 -7.61
CA PRO A 43 -14.54 23.96 -6.17
C PRO A 43 -14.05 25.24 -5.50
N ASN A 44 -14.58 25.49 -4.32
CA ASN A 44 -14.12 26.58 -3.48
C ASN A 44 -12.81 26.21 -2.78
N TRP A 45 -11.66 26.56 -3.38
CA TRP A 45 -10.34 26.26 -2.82
C TRP A 45 -10.05 27.00 -1.51
N SER A 46 -10.73 28.12 -1.23
CA SER A 46 -10.51 28.85 0.03
C SER A 46 -10.98 28.07 1.26
N SER A 47 -11.83 27.06 1.08
CA SER A 47 -12.25 26.15 2.15
C SER A 47 -11.07 25.41 2.79
N ALA A 48 -9.95 25.28 2.08
CA ALA A 48 -8.71 24.71 2.62
C ALA A 48 -8.18 25.46 3.86
N PHE A 49 -8.53 26.75 4.03
CA PHE A 49 -8.13 27.52 5.20
C PHE A 49 -8.76 26.99 6.51
N LEU A 50 -9.86 26.22 6.42
CA LEU A 50 -10.42 25.53 7.59
C LEU A 50 -9.43 24.51 8.19
N CYS A 51 -8.54 23.95 7.37
CA CYS A 51 -7.58 22.93 7.79
C CYS A 51 -6.29 23.48 8.42
N ILE A 52 -6.14 24.80 8.58
CA ILE A 52 -4.89 25.41 9.13
C ILE A 52 -4.52 24.82 10.50
N GLY A 53 -5.53 24.61 11.36
CA GLY A 53 -5.34 24.13 12.72
C GLY A 53 -5.34 22.61 12.88
N ALA A 54 -5.60 21.86 11.82
CA ALA A 54 -5.71 20.40 11.88
C ALA A 54 -4.33 19.73 11.95
N ILE A 55 -4.28 18.51 12.49
CA ILE A 55 -3.06 17.69 12.53
C ILE A 55 -2.99 16.79 11.30
N ASP A 56 -4.15 16.26 10.90
CA ASP A 56 -4.32 15.34 9.78
C ASP A 56 -5.10 16.01 8.68
N VAL A 57 -4.48 16.14 7.51
CA VAL A 57 -5.09 16.86 6.38
C VAL A 57 -5.10 15.98 5.14
N GLU A 58 -6.27 15.91 4.49
CA GLU A 58 -6.48 15.12 3.29
C GLU A 58 -7.03 16.00 2.17
N PHE A 59 -6.34 16.07 1.04
CA PHE A 59 -6.79 16.81 -0.13
C PHE A 59 -7.00 15.87 -1.33
N TYR A 60 -8.23 15.82 -1.81
CA TYR A 60 -8.64 15.03 -2.97
C TYR A 60 -9.05 15.92 -4.15
N GLY A 61 -8.44 15.69 -5.31
CA GLY A 61 -8.70 16.48 -6.53
C GLY A 61 -9.80 15.95 -7.44
N GLY A 62 -10.44 14.82 -7.13
CA GLY A 62 -11.49 14.21 -7.97
C GLY A 62 -11.05 13.78 -9.37
N GLY A 63 -9.78 13.48 -9.58
CA GLY A 63 -9.18 13.07 -10.85
C GLY A 63 -8.93 14.21 -11.85
N ARG A 64 -9.15 15.48 -11.44
CA ARG A 64 -8.95 16.64 -12.34
C ARG A 64 -7.49 16.85 -12.71
N SER A 65 -7.28 17.51 -13.86
CA SER A 65 -5.97 18.06 -14.24
C SER A 65 -5.72 19.43 -13.60
N LEU A 66 -4.60 19.53 -12.88
CA LEU A 66 -4.12 20.78 -12.29
C LEU A 66 -3.22 21.60 -13.24
N GLU A 67 -3.01 21.15 -14.49
CA GLU A 67 -2.14 21.83 -15.47
C GLU A 67 -2.50 23.31 -15.70
N HIS A 68 -3.78 23.66 -15.60
CA HIS A 68 -4.24 25.03 -15.80
C HIS A 68 -3.71 26.01 -14.73
N PHE A 69 -3.32 25.52 -13.55
CA PHE A 69 -2.73 26.34 -12.49
C PHE A 69 -1.30 26.78 -12.79
N LEU A 70 -0.57 26.10 -13.68
CA LEU A 70 0.79 26.51 -14.07
C LEU A 70 0.85 27.91 -14.70
N LYS A 71 -0.26 28.41 -15.24
CA LYS A 71 -0.35 29.78 -15.77
C LYS A 71 -0.47 30.85 -14.68
N ARG A 72 -0.80 30.45 -13.44
CA ARG A 72 -1.12 31.33 -12.32
C ARG A 72 -0.15 31.20 -11.16
N VAL A 73 0.53 30.06 -11.05
CA VAL A 73 1.43 29.73 -9.94
C VAL A 73 2.86 29.67 -10.46
N ASP A 74 3.73 30.47 -9.85
CA ASP A 74 5.17 30.33 -10.01
C ASP A 74 5.68 29.27 -9.02
N THR A 75 6.07 28.11 -9.54
CA THR A 75 6.53 26.97 -8.73
C THR A 75 7.94 27.14 -8.19
N GLU A 76 8.71 28.08 -8.75
CA GLU A 76 10.11 28.34 -8.39
C GLU A 76 10.24 29.51 -7.40
N ALA A 77 9.22 30.38 -7.32
CA ALA A 77 9.20 31.51 -6.40
C ALA A 77 9.25 31.07 -4.92
N ASN A 78 10.15 31.69 -4.15
CA ASN A 78 10.17 31.52 -2.70
C ASN A 78 8.93 32.17 -2.05
N PRO A 79 8.33 31.53 -1.02
CA PRO A 79 7.26 32.18 -0.25
C PRO A 79 7.75 33.52 0.29
N SER A 80 6.86 34.52 0.30
CA SER A 80 7.11 35.74 1.07
C SER A 80 7.18 35.40 2.55
N LYS A 81 7.82 36.28 3.35
CA LYS A 81 7.96 36.07 4.79
C LYS A 81 6.61 35.82 5.48
N ASP A 82 5.57 36.58 5.14
CA ASP A 82 4.23 36.40 5.71
C ASP A 82 3.65 35.01 5.42
N ILE A 83 3.90 34.44 4.23
CA ILE A 83 3.46 33.08 3.87
C ILE A 83 4.29 32.05 4.64
N THR A 84 5.60 32.26 4.74
CA THR A 84 6.48 31.38 5.53
C THR A 84 6.06 31.33 6.99
N ASP A 85 5.76 32.47 7.62
CA ASP A 85 5.30 32.53 9.01
C ASP A 85 3.99 31.74 9.21
N VAL A 86 3.08 31.78 8.23
CA VAL A 86 1.86 30.94 8.25
C VAL A 86 2.21 29.45 8.11
N LEU A 87 3.07 29.08 7.17
CA LEU A 87 3.48 27.67 6.95
C LEU A 87 4.17 27.07 8.19
N GLU A 88 5.01 27.85 8.86
CA GLU A 88 5.69 27.46 10.10
C GLU A 88 4.71 27.28 11.26
N SER A 89 3.58 28.00 11.25
CA SER A 89 2.54 27.91 12.28
C SER A 89 1.58 26.73 12.12
N LEU A 90 1.56 26.09 10.93
CA LEU A 90 0.69 24.95 10.65
C LEU A 90 0.98 23.79 11.61
N GLN A 91 -0.08 23.18 12.13
CA GLN A 91 0.01 22.02 13.04
C GLN A 91 0.03 20.68 12.28
N TRP A 92 0.22 20.72 10.96
CA TRP A 92 0.16 19.54 10.11
C TRP A 92 1.28 18.55 10.45
N GLU A 93 0.90 17.35 10.85
CA GLU A 93 1.82 16.23 11.04
C GLU A 93 1.68 15.20 9.92
N ARG A 94 0.46 14.96 9.44
CA ARG A 94 0.15 13.99 8.38
C ARG A 94 -0.63 14.65 7.26
N LEU A 95 -0.13 14.49 6.03
CA LEU A 95 -0.75 15.05 4.83
C LEU A 95 -0.98 13.95 3.80
N THR A 96 -2.21 13.84 3.31
CA THR A 96 -2.57 12.99 2.18
C THR A 96 -2.98 13.85 1.00
N LEU A 97 -2.36 13.63 -0.16
CA LEU A 97 -2.72 14.24 -1.43
C LEU A 97 -3.13 13.14 -2.39
N GLY A 98 -4.33 13.21 -2.93
CA GLY A 98 -4.80 12.14 -3.79
C GLY A 98 -5.81 12.49 -4.88
N ASN A 99 -6.03 11.51 -5.75
CA ASN A 99 -7.00 11.55 -6.84
C ASN A 99 -6.83 12.81 -7.70
N ALA A 100 -5.68 13.00 -8.34
CA ALA A 100 -5.43 14.17 -9.18
C ALA A 100 -4.37 13.91 -10.25
N ARG A 101 -4.45 14.65 -11.36
CA ARG A 101 -3.38 14.74 -12.36
C ARG A 101 -2.58 16.00 -12.12
N VAL A 102 -1.34 15.84 -11.68
CA VAL A 102 -0.51 16.91 -11.11
C VAL A 102 0.75 17.10 -11.96
N PRO A 103 1.03 18.29 -12.50
CA PRO A 103 2.29 18.54 -13.17
C PRO A 103 3.47 18.41 -12.21
N ALA A 104 4.56 17.78 -12.63
CA ALA A 104 5.77 17.60 -11.83
C ALA A 104 6.30 18.91 -11.21
N PRO A 105 6.39 20.05 -11.94
CA PRO A 105 6.81 21.32 -11.34
C PRO A 105 5.92 21.75 -10.17
N MET A 106 4.61 21.49 -10.26
CA MET A 106 3.65 21.84 -9.20
C MET A 106 3.84 20.94 -7.98
N LEU A 107 3.98 19.63 -8.17
CA LEU A 107 4.21 18.68 -7.08
C LEU A 107 5.50 19.03 -6.31
N PHE A 108 6.60 19.25 -7.02
CA PHE A 108 7.87 19.59 -6.37
C PHE A 108 7.89 21.00 -5.77
N GLY A 109 7.15 21.95 -6.38
CA GLY A 109 6.85 23.23 -5.75
C GLY A 109 6.17 23.05 -4.40
N VAL A 110 5.11 22.25 -4.33
CA VAL A 110 4.42 21.91 -3.08
C VAL A 110 5.37 21.26 -2.08
N LEU A 111 6.19 20.29 -2.47
CA LEU A 111 7.19 19.71 -1.56
C LEU A 111 8.13 20.77 -0.99
N ARG A 112 8.58 21.73 -1.79
CA ARG A 112 9.41 22.85 -1.28
C ARG A 112 8.66 23.71 -0.26
N PHE A 113 7.38 24.02 -0.48
CA PHE A 113 6.57 24.74 0.51
C PHE A 113 6.39 23.94 1.81
N LEU A 114 6.16 22.63 1.69
CA LEU A 114 6.08 21.73 2.85
C LEU A 114 7.42 21.63 3.61
N GLY A 115 8.54 22.00 2.97
CA GLY A 115 9.84 22.13 3.61
C GLY A 115 9.90 23.14 4.77
N PHE A 116 8.98 24.12 4.79
CA PHE A 116 8.85 25.11 5.88
C PHE A 116 7.91 24.65 7.00
N THR A 117 7.20 23.54 6.80
CA THR A 117 6.26 22.99 7.79
C THR A 117 6.94 21.94 8.68
N ASN A 118 6.29 21.56 9.78
CA ASN A 118 6.75 20.49 10.65
C ASN A 118 6.31 19.08 10.24
N LEU A 119 5.77 18.91 9.03
CA LEU A 119 5.18 17.68 8.50
C LEU A 119 6.08 16.46 8.70
N LYS A 120 5.51 15.37 9.22
CA LYS A 120 6.20 14.11 9.50
C LYS A 120 5.85 13.00 8.52
N GLU A 121 4.62 12.98 8.03
CA GLU A 121 4.14 11.94 7.13
C GLU A 121 3.48 12.55 5.89
N LEU A 122 3.88 12.03 4.72
CA LEU A 122 3.29 12.39 3.44
C LEU A 122 2.77 11.14 2.75
N THR A 123 1.51 11.18 2.33
CA THR A 123 0.88 10.15 1.50
C THR A 123 0.50 10.76 0.17
N LEU A 124 0.96 10.15 -0.92
CA LEU A 124 0.53 10.45 -2.29
C LEU A 124 -0.23 9.25 -2.83
N GLU A 125 -1.49 9.44 -3.21
CA GLU A 125 -2.33 8.32 -3.67
C GLU A 125 -3.13 8.63 -4.94
N ASN A 126 -3.18 7.67 -5.87
CA ASN A 126 -3.93 7.81 -7.12
C ASN A 126 -3.58 9.10 -7.88
N LEU A 127 -2.28 9.36 -8.02
CA LEU A 127 -1.76 10.54 -8.71
C LEU A 127 -1.17 10.20 -10.07
N GLU A 128 -1.47 11.03 -11.06
CA GLU A 128 -0.78 11.03 -12.36
C GLU A 128 0.15 12.25 -12.42
N VAL A 129 1.45 12.02 -12.21
CA VAL A 129 2.46 13.07 -12.24
C VAL A 129 2.94 13.27 -13.68
N THR A 130 2.58 14.42 -14.27
CA THR A 130 2.81 14.71 -15.69
C THR A 130 3.99 15.65 -15.93
N GLY A 131 4.64 15.50 -17.09
CA GLY A 131 5.79 16.32 -17.46
C GLY A 131 7.03 16.06 -16.60
N THR A 132 8.06 16.84 -16.82
CA THR A 132 9.31 16.81 -16.05
C THR A 132 9.47 18.12 -15.29
N ALA A 133 10.25 18.09 -14.22
CA ALA A 133 10.62 19.29 -13.48
C ALA A 133 12.13 19.51 -13.55
N LEU A 134 12.52 20.77 -13.38
CA LEU A 134 13.93 21.11 -13.25
C LEU A 134 14.46 20.61 -11.90
N PRO A 135 15.72 20.14 -11.85
CA PRO A 135 16.37 19.83 -10.58
C PRO A 135 16.37 21.05 -9.64
N PRO A 136 16.27 20.84 -8.31
CA PRO A 136 16.27 21.95 -7.36
C PRO A 136 17.63 22.66 -7.33
N LEU A 137 17.61 23.99 -7.17
CA LEU A 137 18.83 24.80 -6.98
C LEU A 137 19.54 24.49 -5.66
N LEU A 138 18.77 24.12 -4.63
CA LEU A 138 19.23 23.71 -3.31
C LEU A 138 18.71 22.30 -3.03
N GLU A 139 19.62 21.37 -2.77
CA GLU A 139 19.27 19.98 -2.45
C GLU A 139 18.48 19.89 -1.13
N ALA A 140 17.60 18.88 -1.03
CA ALA A 140 16.87 18.57 0.19
C ALA A 140 16.01 19.73 0.74
N SER A 141 15.43 20.52 -0.16
CA SER A 141 14.57 21.66 0.15
C SER A 141 13.13 21.30 0.57
N GLY A 142 12.72 20.03 0.48
CA GLY A 142 11.40 19.56 0.88
C GLY A 142 11.27 19.22 2.38
N PRO A 143 10.14 18.59 2.78
CA PRO A 143 9.80 18.33 4.18
C PRO A 143 10.74 17.34 4.87
N ASN A 144 10.89 17.49 6.19
CA ASN A 144 11.65 16.55 7.03
C ASN A 144 10.81 15.35 7.47
N LEU A 145 10.48 14.48 6.50
CA LEU A 145 9.57 13.35 6.71
C LEU A 145 10.22 12.22 7.52
N ASN A 146 9.44 11.60 8.39
CA ASN A 146 9.70 10.27 8.93
C ASN A 146 9.16 9.19 7.98
N THR A 147 7.98 9.43 7.38
CA THR A 147 7.24 8.44 6.60
C THR A 147 6.80 9.04 5.26
N LEU A 148 7.05 8.31 4.17
CA LEU A 148 6.55 8.61 2.84
C LEU A 148 5.79 7.39 2.30
N ARG A 149 4.54 7.60 1.91
CA ARG A 149 3.66 6.56 1.35
C ARG A 149 3.25 6.95 -0.06
N LEU A 150 3.49 6.05 -1.00
CA LEU A 150 3.09 6.19 -2.40
C LEU A 150 2.18 5.01 -2.73
N SER A 151 0.98 5.30 -3.24
CA SER A 151 0.01 4.27 -3.64
C SER A 151 -0.60 4.63 -4.99
N ASN A 152 -0.40 3.78 -6.00
CA ASN A 152 -0.93 4.03 -7.35
C ASN A 152 -0.53 5.43 -7.88
N VAL A 153 0.77 5.73 -7.80
CA VAL A 153 1.34 6.98 -8.33
C VAL A 153 2.10 6.66 -9.62
N SER A 154 1.75 7.37 -10.68
CA SER A 154 2.43 7.28 -11.97
C SER A 154 3.26 8.53 -12.23
N TRP A 155 4.38 8.35 -12.91
CA TRP A 155 5.37 9.39 -13.18
C TRP A 155 5.69 9.43 -14.67
N ALA A 156 5.96 10.63 -15.19
CA ALA A 156 6.41 10.79 -16.57
C ALA A 156 7.72 10.03 -16.84
N THR A 157 8.65 10.05 -15.88
CA THR A 157 9.92 9.32 -15.95
C THR A 157 9.78 7.94 -15.30
N ARG A 158 9.68 6.90 -16.12
CA ARG A 158 9.35 5.54 -15.64
C ARG A 158 10.33 4.99 -14.60
N ASP A 159 11.63 5.04 -14.87
CA ASP A 159 12.64 4.35 -14.05
C ASP A 159 13.50 5.32 -13.21
N ALA A 160 13.38 6.63 -13.46
CA ALA A 160 14.15 7.68 -12.79
C ALA A 160 13.38 8.44 -11.70
N TRP A 161 12.06 8.24 -11.59
CA TRP A 161 11.21 9.02 -10.68
C TRP A 161 11.69 9.01 -9.23
N LEU A 162 12.20 7.87 -8.73
CA LEU A 162 12.66 7.78 -7.35
C LEU A 162 13.89 8.67 -7.12
N ALA A 163 14.81 8.70 -8.08
CA ALA A 163 16.00 9.54 -8.02
C ALA A 163 15.64 11.03 -8.13
N GLU A 164 14.67 11.38 -8.98
CA GLU A 164 14.15 12.76 -9.09
C GLU A 164 13.46 13.20 -7.80
N LEU A 165 12.56 12.38 -7.26
CA LEU A 165 11.87 12.66 -6.00
C LEU A 165 12.86 12.83 -4.84
N GLN A 166 13.90 11.98 -4.79
CA GLN A 166 14.92 12.03 -3.74
C GLN A 166 15.70 13.34 -3.69
N GLN A 167 15.77 14.12 -4.78
CA GLN A 167 16.43 15.45 -4.77
C GLN A 167 15.72 16.44 -3.84
N TRP A 168 14.43 16.22 -3.57
CA TRP A 168 13.58 17.07 -2.74
C TRP A 168 13.44 16.55 -1.32
N LEU A 169 13.80 15.29 -1.06
CA LEU A 169 13.66 14.67 0.25
C LEU A 169 14.85 14.97 1.15
N LYS A 170 14.59 15.24 2.43
CA LYS A 170 15.63 15.29 3.46
C LYS A 170 16.12 13.88 3.81
N PRO A 171 17.37 13.73 4.30
CA PRO A 171 17.97 12.41 4.57
C PRO A 171 17.34 11.66 5.76
N GLY A 172 16.44 12.28 6.52
CA GLY A 172 15.85 11.74 7.74
C GLY A 172 14.74 10.69 7.54
N LEU A 173 14.40 10.33 6.31
CA LEU A 173 13.30 9.40 6.01
C LEU A 173 13.56 8.01 6.62
N LYS A 174 12.61 7.51 7.41
CA LYS A 174 12.69 6.22 8.13
C LYS A 174 11.85 5.13 7.50
N VAL A 175 10.69 5.49 6.97
CA VAL A 175 9.71 4.57 6.39
C VAL A 175 9.37 5.01 4.98
N LEU A 176 9.51 4.09 4.03
CA LEU A 176 9.13 4.29 2.63
C LEU A 176 8.19 3.15 2.24
N HIS A 177 6.96 3.50 1.88
CA HIS A 177 5.96 2.58 1.37
C HIS A 177 5.66 2.90 -0.09
N ILE A 178 5.74 1.90 -0.96
CA ILE A 178 5.46 2.02 -2.39
C ILE A 178 4.55 0.88 -2.79
N ALA A 179 3.29 1.19 -3.10
CA ALA A 179 2.28 0.23 -3.55
C ALA A 179 1.75 0.60 -4.94
N GLN A 180 1.38 -0.42 -5.73
CA GLN A 180 0.81 -0.27 -7.06
C GLN A 180 1.66 0.65 -7.96
N ALA A 181 2.99 0.53 -7.87
CA ALA A 181 3.89 1.32 -8.68
C ALA A 181 3.89 0.84 -10.13
N HIS A 182 3.86 1.79 -11.07
CA HIS A 182 3.92 1.47 -12.48
C HIS A 182 5.31 0.94 -12.92
N SER A 183 6.39 1.36 -12.24
CA SER A 183 7.73 0.76 -12.38
C SER A 183 8.50 0.82 -11.06
N LEU A 184 9.15 -0.31 -10.73
CA LEU A 184 10.13 -0.46 -9.64
C LEU A 184 11.52 -0.84 -10.17
N ASN A 185 11.74 -0.72 -11.48
CA ASN A 185 13.04 -0.98 -12.09
C ASN A 185 13.91 0.28 -12.03
N PHE A 186 14.37 0.64 -10.83
CA PHE A 186 15.05 1.90 -10.63
C PHE A 186 16.41 1.97 -11.33
N SER A 187 16.72 3.14 -11.87
CA SER A 187 18.09 3.50 -12.28
C SER A 187 18.99 3.69 -11.05
N CYS A 188 19.44 2.60 -10.44
CA CYS A 188 20.15 2.59 -9.15
C CYS A 188 21.45 3.42 -9.12
N GLU A 189 22.03 3.74 -10.29
CA GLU A 189 23.16 4.67 -10.40
C GLU A 189 22.79 6.08 -9.96
N GLN A 190 21.57 6.52 -10.27
CA GLN A 190 21.05 7.85 -9.97
C GLN A 190 20.42 7.94 -8.57
N VAL A 191 19.90 6.82 -8.06
CA VAL A 191 19.35 6.74 -6.70
C VAL A 191 20.48 6.99 -5.69
N ARG A 192 20.26 7.93 -4.77
CA ARG A 192 21.22 8.23 -3.70
C ARG A 192 20.97 7.33 -2.49
N VAL A 193 21.89 7.32 -1.54
CA VAL A 193 21.75 6.52 -0.32
C VAL A 193 20.61 7.08 0.53
N PHE A 194 19.76 6.21 1.07
CA PHE A 194 18.81 6.53 2.13
C PHE A 194 19.42 6.18 3.49
N PRO A 195 20.02 7.14 4.22
CA PRO A 195 20.87 6.83 5.36
C PRO A 195 20.09 6.36 6.59
N ALA A 196 18.85 6.82 6.75
CA ALA A 196 18.02 6.55 7.94
C ALA A 196 16.85 5.57 7.67
N LEU A 197 16.71 5.04 6.45
CA LEU A 197 15.57 4.22 6.07
C LEU A 197 15.65 2.85 6.76
N ALA A 198 14.76 2.65 7.73
CA ALA A 198 14.67 1.43 8.53
C ALA A 198 13.61 0.46 8.00
N THR A 199 12.55 0.97 7.37
CA THR A 199 11.46 0.16 6.82
C THR A 199 11.23 0.51 5.36
N LEU A 200 11.31 -0.52 4.51
CA LEU A 200 10.93 -0.44 3.12
C LEU A 200 9.76 -1.40 2.90
N ASP A 201 8.64 -0.85 2.47
CA ASP A 201 7.44 -1.62 2.18
C ASP A 201 7.12 -1.52 0.69
N LEU A 202 7.29 -2.63 -0.01
CA LEU A 202 6.95 -2.78 -1.44
C LEU A 202 5.73 -3.69 -1.61
N SER A 203 4.85 -3.74 -0.61
CA SER A 203 3.63 -4.53 -0.67
C SER A 203 2.69 -4.04 -1.76
N ASN A 204 1.82 -4.93 -2.25
CA ASN A 204 0.84 -4.67 -3.30
C ASN A 204 1.49 -4.24 -4.64
N ASN A 205 2.56 -4.93 -5.02
CA ASN A 205 3.19 -4.83 -6.33
C ASN A 205 3.28 -6.23 -6.96
N PRO A 206 2.16 -6.81 -7.44
CA PRO A 206 2.09 -8.21 -7.85
C PRO A 206 3.04 -8.57 -9.01
N GLU A 207 3.45 -7.57 -9.81
CA GLU A 207 4.37 -7.72 -10.95
C GLU A 207 5.85 -7.59 -10.58
N LEU A 208 6.19 -7.35 -9.30
CA LEU A 208 7.58 -7.19 -8.85
C LEU A 208 8.34 -8.52 -9.01
N GLY A 209 7.93 -9.54 -8.24
CA GLY A 209 8.59 -10.83 -8.20
C GLY A 209 10.08 -10.78 -7.82
N GLU A 210 10.70 -11.95 -7.73
CA GLU A 210 12.07 -12.08 -7.20
C GLU A 210 13.13 -11.45 -8.11
N ARG A 211 12.93 -11.50 -9.45
CA ARG A 211 13.90 -10.97 -10.41
C ARG A 211 13.98 -9.44 -10.38
N ARG A 212 12.84 -8.75 -10.34
CA ARG A 212 12.83 -7.27 -10.31
C ARG A 212 13.07 -6.72 -8.91
N LEU A 213 12.85 -7.52 -7.87
CA LEU A 213 13.24 -7.17 -6.50
C LEU A 213 14.72 -6.80 -6.41
N ILE A 214 15.61 -7.49 -7.13
CA ILE A 214 17.04 -7.17 -7.17
C ILE A 214 17.27 -5.73 -7.66
N SER A 215 16.58 -5.33 -8.73
CA SER A 215 16.65 -3.96 -9.26
C SER A 215 16.03 -2.93 -8.30
N ALA A 216 14.93 -3.29 -7.62
CA ALA A 216 14.24 -2.37 -6.70
C ALA A 216 15.05 -2.08 -5.43
N LEU A 217 15.83 -3.06 -4.95
CA LEU A 217 16.60 -2.97 -3.71
C LEU A 217 17.92 -2.22 -3.84
N CYS A 218 18.32 -1.80 -5.05
CA CYS A 218 19.53 -1.00 -5.34
C CYS A 218 20.71 -1.21 -4.37
N ARG A 219 21.67 -2.05 -4.78
CA ARG A 219 22.82 -2.44 -3.95
C ARG A 219 23.45 -1.26 -3.19
N SER A 220 23.60 -1.42 -1.88
CA SER A 220 24.20 -0.45 -0.96
C SER A 220 23.46 0.89 -0.80
N LYS A 221 22.23 1.04 -1.28
CA LYS A 221 21.44 2.29 -1.11
C LYS A 221 20.62 2.35 0.17
N PHE A 222 20.42 1.21 0.86
CA PHE A 222 19.61 1.10 2.08
C PHE A 222 20.41 0.51 3.26
N PRO A 223 21.47 1.20 3.75
CA PRO A 223 22.38 0.64 4.75
C PRO A 223 21.76 0.41 6.14
N ALA A 224 20.71 1.15 6.50
CA ALA A 224 20.05 1.07 7.80
C ALA A 224 18.79 0.19 7.80
N LEU A 225 18.50 -0.51 6.69
CA LEU A 225 17.26 -1.24 6.52
C LEU A 225 17.15 -2.42 7.48
N LYS A 226 16.06 -2.47 8.24
CA LYS A 226 15.74 -3.50 9.23
C LYS A 226 14.51 -4.32 8.85
N VAL A 227 13.50 -3.67 8.28
CA VAL A 227 12.23 -4.30 7.95
C VAL A 227 12.00 -4.19 6.45
N LEU A 228 11.76 -5.33 5.80
CA LEU A 228 11.35 -5.39 4.41
C LEU A 228 9.99 -6.09 4.32
N ALA A 229 8.99 -5.38 3.81
CA ALA A 229 7.67 -5.92 3.57
C ALA A 229 7.42 -6.10 2.06
N LEU A 230 7.03 -7.31 1.66
CA LEU A 230 6.79 -7.73 0.28
C LEU A 230 5.45 -8.45 0.17
N ARG A 231 4.41 -7.97 0.87
CA ARG A 231 3.10 -8.62 0.86
C ARG A 231 2.44 -8.48 -0.50
N ASN A 232 1.86 -9.55 -1.05
CA ASN A 232 1.24 -9.50 -2.38
C ASN A 232 2.15 -8.83 -3.44
N ALA A 233 3.42 -9.25 -3.49
CA ALA A 233 4.46 -8.69 -4.35
C ALA A 233 4.91 -9.66 -5.46
N GLY A 234 4.13 -10.72 -5.70
CA GLY A 234 4.43 -11.72 -6.73
C GLY A 234 5.61 -12.64 -6.38
N MET A 235 5.99 -12.73 -5.11
CA MET A 235 7.04 -13.64 -4.65
C MET A 235 6.57 -15.10 -4.80
N LYS A 236 7.47 -16.01 -5.17
CA LYS A 236 7.12 -17.41 -5.44
C LYS A 236 7.79 -18.38 -4.47
N THR A 237 8.97 -18.07 -3.99
CA THR A 237 9.76 -18.94 -3.12
C THR A 237 10.56 -18.12 -2.10
N PRO A 238 10.65 -18.57 -0.83
CA PRO A 238 11.53 -17.91 0.14
C PRO A 238 13.01 -17.90 -0.28
N SER A 239 13.50 -18.97 -0.92
CA SER A 239 14.89 -19.07 -1.38
C SER A 239 15.21 -18.10 -2.53
N GLY A 240 14.27 -17.85 -3.44
CA GLY A 240 14.40 -16.83 -4.47
C GLY A 240 14.49 -15.42 -3.89
N VAL A 241 13.67 -15.12 -2.87
CA VAL A 241 13.78 -13.85 -2.12
C VAL A 241 15.12 -13.76 -1.41
N CYS A 242 15.57 -14.81 -0.72
CA CYS A 242 16.88 -14.84 -0.08
C CYS A 242 18.02 -14.53 -1.07
N SER A 243 17.96 -15.11 -2.28
CA SER A 243 18.96 -14.86 -3.33
C SER A 243 18.96 -13.40 -3.76
N ALA A 244 17.79 -12.76 -3.86
CA ALA A 244 17.67 -11.35 -4.17
C ALA A 244 18.24 -10.45 -3.04
N LEU A 245 18.00 -10.80 -1.78
CA LEU A 245 18.56 -10.10 -0.62
C LEU A 245 20.09 -10.20 -0.57
N ALA A 246 20.64 -11.39 -0.85
CA ALA A 246 22.08 -11.62 -0.93
C ALA A 246 22.72 -10.78 -2.05
N ALA A 247 22.09 -10.75 -3.24
CA ALA A 247 22.54 -9.92 -4.36
C ALA A 247 22.54 -8.42 -4.03
N ALA A 248 21.54 -7.95 -3.27
CA ALA A 248 21.46 -6.57 -2.78
C ALA A 248 22.37 -6.28 -1.57
N SER A 249 22.99 -7.31 -0.97
CA SER A 249 23.84 -7.23 0.22
C SER A 249 23.12 -6.64 1.45
N LEU A 250 21.85 -6.98 1.64
CA LEU A 250 21.03 -6.46 2.75
C LEU A 250 21.15 -7.32 4.01
N GLN A 251 21.19 -6.65 5.17
CA GLN A 251 21.28 -7.28 6.50
C GLN A 251 20.09 -6.86 7.38
N LEU A 252 18.89 -7.28 6.95
CA LEU A 252 17.62 -6.96 7.62
C LEU A 252 17.31 -7.90 8.79
N GLU A 253 16.43 -7.44 9.68
CA GLU A 253 16.00 -8.11 10.91
C GLU A 253 14.63 -8.80 10.73
N GLU A 254 13.73 -8.22 9.93
CA GLU A 254 12.36 -8.69 9.72
C GLU A 254 11.98 -8.73 8.24
N LEU A 255 11.40 -9.85 7.80
CA LEU A 255 10.91 -10.04 6.44
C LEU A 255 9.45 -10.49 6.46
N ASP A 256 8.61 -9.76 5.75
CA ASP A 256 7.20 -10.10 5.58
C ASP A 256 6.90 -10.49 4.13
N LEU A 257 6.56 -11.77 3.92
CA LEU A 257 6.17 -12.34 2.63
C LEU A 257 4.70 -12.77 2.61
N SER A 258 3.90 -12.34 3.59
CA SER A 258 2.49 -12.76 3.69
C SER A 258 1.69 -12.38 2.44
N HIS A 259 0.57 -13.07 2.20
CA HIS A 259 -0.29 -12.82 1.04
C HIS A 259 0.39 -12.98 -0.35
N ASN A 260 1.49 -13.73 -0.45
CA ASN A 260 2.01 -14.19 -1.74
C ASN A 260 1.63 -15.64 -1.97
N SER A 261 1.25 -16.02 -3.19
CA SER A 261 1.06 -17.43 -3.54
C SER A 261 2.43 -18.11 -3.71
N LEU A 262 3.00 -18.59 -2.60
CA LEU A 262 4.28 -19.28 -2.57
C LEU A 262 4.10 -20.72 -3.07
N ARG A 263 5.13 -21.24 -3.74
CA ARG A 263 5.17 -22.61 -4.26
C ARG A 263 6.01 -23.48 -3.35
N ASP A 264 5.66 -24.76 -3.31
CA ASP A 264 6.50 -25.77 -2.67
C ASP A 264 7.89 -25.81 -3.32
N THR A 265 8.91 -25.73 -2.48
CA THR A 265 10.31 -25.63 -2.90
C THR A 265 11.01 -26.99 -2.81
N GLU A 266 10.39 -28.05 -3.33
CA GLU A 266 11.06 -29.34 -3.42
C GLU A 266 12.31 -29.22 -4.31
N GLY A 267 13.49 -29.50 -3.75
CA GLY A 267 14.77 -29.48 -4.49
C GLY A 267 15.43 -28.11 -4.63
N ALA A 268 14.91 -27.04 -4.02
CA ALA A 268 15.58 -25.74 -4.02
C ALA A 268 16.92 -25.80 -3.27
N THR A 269 17.98 -25.28 -3.89
CA THR A 269 19.28 -25.09 -3.24
C THR A 269 19.14 -24.08 -2.10
N GLY A 270 19.76 -24.38 -0.96
CA GLY A 270 19.79 -23.46 0.18
C GLY A 270 20.40 -22.10 -0.19
N CYS A 271 20.02 -21.07 0.56
CA CYS A 271 20.54 -19.71 0.42
C CYS A 271 20.95 -19.19 1.79
N ASP A 272 22.03 -18.40 1.81
CA ASP A 272 22.53 -17.75 3.02
C ASP A 272 21.70 -16.52 3.35
N TRP A 273 20.73 -16.71 4.24
CA TRP A 273 19.88 -15.63 4.72
C TRP A 273 20.68 -14.53 5.43
N PRO A 274 20.17 -13.29 5.46
CA PRO A 274 20.76 -12.23 6.26
C PRO A 274 21.01 -12.67 7.70
N SER A 275 22.23 -12.47 8.19
CA SER A 275 22.67 -12.98 9.50
C SER A 275 21.88 -12.41 10.69
N LYS A 276 21.27 -11.24 10.50
CA LYS A 276 20.44 -10.55 11.50
C LYS A 276 18.95 -10.92 11.44
N LEU A 277 18.53 -11.67 10.43
CA LEU A 277 17.13 -12.03 10.23
C LEU A 277 16.64 -12.86 11.41
N ASN A 278 15.61 -12.38 12.08
CA ASN A 278 15.06 -13.00 13.27
C ASN A 278 13.53 -13.16 13.22
N SER A 279 12.85 -12.43 12.35
CA SER A 279 11.40 -12.53 12.14
C SER A 279 11.09 -12.80 10.68
N LEU A 280 10.31 -13.84 10.41
CA LEU A 280 9.84 -14.19 9.08
C LEU A 280 8.33 -14.47 9.10
N ASN A 281 7.59 -13.71 8.30
CA ASN A 281 6.16 -13.91 8.13
C ASN A 281 5.85 -14.57 6.77
N LEU A 282 5.26 -15.77 6.82
CA LEU A 282 4.79 -16.57 5.69
C LEU A 282 3.29 -16.89 5.84
N SER A 283 2.54 -16.08 6.58
CA SER A 283 1.09 -16.27 6.75
C SER A 283 0.34 -15.98 5.45
N TYR A 284 -0.82 -16.64 5.25
CA TYR A 284 -1.65 -16.46 4.06
C TYR A 284 -0.89 -16.64 2.74
N THR A 285 0.05 -17.59 2.68
CA THR A 285 0.87 -17.82 1.48
C THR A 285 0.47 -19.06 0.66
N GLU A 286 -0.65 -19.68 1.03
CA GLU A 286 -1.20 -20.89 0.38
C GLU A 286 -0.28 -22.11 0.44
N LEU A 287 0.71 -22.12 1.35
CA LEU A 287 1.67 -23.21 1.48
C LEU A 287 0.96 -24.52 1.86
N GLU A 288 1.26 -25.60 1.12
CA GLU A 288 0.78 -26.95 1.43
C GLU A 288 1.80 -27.72 2.28
N GLN A 289 3.07 -27.33 2.22
CA GLN A 289 4.17 -27.84 3.03
C GLN A 289 5.06 -26.71 3.56
N VAL A 290 5.85 -27.00 4.59
CA VAL A 290 6.88 -26.04 5.05
C VAL A 290 7.97 -25.96 3.97
N PRO A 291 8.29 -24.76 3.46
CA PRO A 291 9.29 -24.60 2.42
C PRO A 291 10.68 -24.98 2.93
N LYS A 292 11.48 -25.58 2.04
CA LYS A 292 12.88 -25.88 2.32
C LYS A 292 13.73 -24.63 2.20
N GLY A 293 14.87 -24.64 2.89
CA GLY A 293 15.84 -23.54 2.83
C GLY A 293 15.42 -22.31 3.64
N LEU A 294 14.62 -22.49 4.70
CA LEU A 294 14.39 -21.46 5.71
C LEU A 294 15.67 -21.16 6.51
N PRO A 295 15.79 -19.97 7.14
CA PRO A 295 16.91 -19.64 8.01
C PRO A 295 17.02 -20.63 9.16
N ALA A 296 18.22 -21.08 9.52
CA ALA A 296 18.40 -22.14 10.53
C ALA A 296 17.86 -21.77 11.94
N LYS A 297 17.81 -20.48 12.27
CA LYS A 297 17.30 -19.96 13.55
C LYS A 297 16.49 -18.69 13.31
N LEU A 298 15.34 -18.60 13.96
CA LEU A 298 14.50 -17.40 14.02
C LEU A 298 13.99 -17.19 15.45
N SER A 299 13.66 -15.96 15.80
CA SER A 299 12.90 -15.66 17.01
C SER A 299 11.41 -15.87 16.74
N VAL A 300 10.92 -15.40 15.60
CA VAL A 300 9.51 -15.47 15.21
C VAL A 300 9.39 -16.09 13.82
N LEU A 301 8.53 -17.09 13.69
CA LEU A 301 8.10 -17.64 12.40
C LEU A 301 6.58 -17.72 12.38
N ASP A 302 5.96 -17.01 11.45
CA ASP A 302 4.52 -17.08 11.24
C ASP A 302 4.20 -17.91 10.00
N LEU A 303 3.54 -19.06 10.20
CA LEU A 303 3.04 -19.97 9.17
C LEU A 303 1.51 -20.12 9.26
N SER A 304 0.83 -19.17 9.92
CA SER A 304 -0.62 -19.20 10.09
C SER A 304 -1.39 -19.03 8.77
N TYR A 305 -2.62 -19.55 8.75
CA TYR A 305 -3.55 -19.42 7.63
C TYR A 305 -2.97 -19.89 6.29
N ASN A 306 -2.27 -21.02 6.31
CA ASN A 306 -1.81 -21.72 5.12
C ASN A 306 -2.67 -22.97 4.86
N ARG A 307 -2.27 -23.81 3.92
CA ARG A 307 -2.96 -25.05 3.53
C ARG A 307 -2.21 -26.28 4.03
N LEU A 308 -1.59 -26.21 5.21
CA LEU A 308 -0.88 -27.35 5.78
C LEU A 308 -1.90 -28.42 6.23
N TYR A 309 -1.87 -29.58 5.57
CA TYR A 309 -2.77 -30.71 5.90
C TYR A 309 -2.21 -31.68 6.94
N ARG A 310 -0.94 -31.50 7.33
CA ARG A 310 -0.31 -32.24 8.43
C ARG A 310 0.49 -31.29 9.29
N GLN A 311 0.69 -31.67 10.55
CA GLN A 311 1.60 -30.96 11.43
C GLN A 311 3.04 -31.03 10.86
N PRO A 312 3.76 -29.90 10.78
CA PRO A 312 5.17 -29.90 10.39
C PRO A 312 6.03 -30.70 11.36
N ARG A 313 7.01 -31.43 10.84
CA ARG A 313 7.95 -32.18 11.69
C ARG A 313 9.02 -31.25 12.26
N PRO A 314 9.62 -31.59 13.42
CA PRO A 314 10.68 -30.77 14.01
C PRO A 314 11.90 -30.56 13.11
N ASP A 315 12.21 -31.49 12.20
CA ASP A 315 13.30 -31.42 11.22
C ASP A 315 12.97 -30.55 10.00
N GLU A 316 11.69 -30.26 9.75
CA GLU A 316 11.23 -29.38 8.66
C GLU A 316 11.22 -27.91 9.09
N LEU A 317 11.18 -27.65 10.39
CA LEU A 317 11.15 -26.32 10.97
C LEU A 317 12.54 -25.85 11.40
N PRO A 318 12.83 -24.55 11.31
CA PRO A 318 14.03 -24.01 11.91
C PRO A 318 13.93 -23.98 13.44
N LYS A 319 15.04 -23.64 14.11
CA LYS A 319 14.99 -23.38 15.56
C LYS A 319 14.25 -22.05 15.79
N VAL A 320 13.03 -22.12 16.33
CA VAL A 320 12.15 -20.96 16.53
C VAL A 320 11.76 -20.80 18.00
N VAL A 321 11.66 -19.56 18.49
CA VAL A 321 11.14 -19.25 19.84
C VAL A 321 9.61 -19.12 19.84
N HIS A 322 9.06 -18.37 18.88
CA HIS A 322 7.63 -18.16 18.70
C HIS A 322 7.19 -18.62 17.31
N LEU A 323 6.41 -19.70 17.28
CA LEU A 323 5.88 -20.31 16.05
C LEU A 323 4.36 -20.16 16.03
N SER A 324 3.82 -19.56 14.97
CA SER A 324 2.38 -19.50 14.72
C SER A 324 1.99 -20.48 13.61
N LEU A 325 1.04 -21.37 13.90
CA LEU A 325 0.48 -22.33 12.95
C LEU A 325 -1.06 -22.24 12.88
N THR A 326 -1.66 -21.23 13.51
CA THR A 326 -3.12 -21.08 13.62
C THR A 326 -3.79 -21.03 12.26
N GLY A 327 -5.01 -21.56 12.15
CA GLY A 327 -5.80 -21.49 10.91
C GLY A 327 -5.32 -22.42 9.78
N ASN A 328 -4.45 -23.38 10.07
CA ASN A 328 -4.11 -24.46 9.13
C ASN A 328 -5.05 -25.66 9.29
N PRO A 329 -5.44 -26.35 8.19
CA PRO A 329 -6.39 -27.46 8.22
C PRO A 329 -6.06 -28.62 9.17
N PHE A 330 -4.77 -28.90 9.41
CA PHE A 330 -4.39 -30.00 10.31
C PHE A 330 -4.85 -29.78 11.77
N LEU A 331 -5.04 -28.53 12.20
CA LEU A 331 -5.51 -28.20 13.55
C LEU A 331 -6.99 -28.51 13.74
N ASP A 332 -7.80 -28.35 12.68
CA ASP A 332 -9.24 -28.65 12.73
C ASP A 332 -9.48 -30.16 12.91
N SER A 333 -8.63 -30.99 12.30
CA SER A 333 -8.68 -32.46 12.41
C SER A 333 -8.40 -32.94 13.84
N GLU A 334 -7.52 -32.27 14.59
CA GLU A 334 -7.21 -32.63 15.97
C GLU A 334 -8.40 -32.39 16.92
N THR A 335 -9.20 -31.34 16.67
CA THR A 335 -10.37 -31.00 17.49
C THR A 335 -11.54 -31.98 17.39
N HIS A 336 -11.53 -32.89 16.41
CA HIS A 336 -12.57 -33.91 16.21
C HIS A 336 -12.16 -35.32 16.68
N SER A 337 -10.95 -35.51 17.22
CA SER A 337 -10.44 -36.83 17.61
C SER A 337 -10.66 -37.21 19.08
N GLU A 338 -11.13 -36.29 19.92
CA GLU A 338 -11.51 -36.56 21.32
C GLU A 338 -13.04 -36.66 21.46
N GLY A 339 -13.64 -37.78 21.04
CA GLY A 339 -15.08 -37.94 21.32
C GLY A 339 -15.86 -39.08 20.69
N TYR A 340 -15.28 -40.17 20.18
CA TYR A 340 -16.08 -41.39 19.93
C TYR A 340 -15.25 -42.66 20.16
N ASN A 341 -15.00 -42.94 21.44
CA ASN A 341 -14.70 -44.28 21.91
C ASN A 341 -15.91 -44.79 22.71
N SER A 342 -16.85 -45.40 21.98
CA SER A 342 -17.76 -46.42 22.53
C SER A 342 -18.24 -47.28 21.38
N GLY A 343 -17.64 -48.46 21.28
CA GLY A 343 -18.02 -49.46 20.30
C GLY A 343 -19.40 -50.00 20.60
N VAL A 344 -20.17 -50.24 19.54
CA VAL A 344 -21.08 -51.39 19.46
C VAL A 344 -21.05 -51.87 18.00
N VAL A 345 -20.67 -53.12 17.84
CA VAL A 345 -20.79 -53.89 16.59
C VAL A 345 -22.26 -54.23 16.38
N VAL A 346 -22.85 -53.86 15.24
CA VAL A 346 -24.06 -54.52 14.71
C VAL A 346 -23.93 -54.70 13.19
N ALA A 347 -24.12 -55.95 12.77
CA ALA A 347 -24.00 -56.46 11.40
C ALA A 347 -25.09 -55.94 10.44
N PRO A 348 -24.91 -56.08 9.10
CA PRO A 348 -25.82 -55.51 8.12
C PRO A 348 -26.99 -56.47 7.82
N VAL A 349 -28.22 -55.94 7.83
CA VAL A 349 -29.39 -56.65 7.27
C VAL A 349 -29.59 -56.19 5.83
N ARG A 350 -29.46 -57.15 4.90
CA ARG A 350 -29.91 -57.04 3.52
C ARG A 350 -31.43 -57.04 3.47
N SER A 351 -32.04 -56.08 2.78
CA SER A 351 -33.42 -56.19 2.31
C SER A 351 -33.47 -55.99 0.80
N SER A 352 -33.57 -57.12 0.10
CA SER A 352 -34.09 -57.24 -1.25
C SER A 352 -35.60 -57.38 -1.19
N LEU A 353 -36.35 -56.54 -1.91
CA LEU A 353 -37.69 -56.88 -2.41
C LEU A 353 -37.93 -56.17 -3.75
N ALA A 354 -38.50 -56.94 -4.66
CA ALA A 354 -38.54 -56.74 -6.09
C ALA A 354 -39.87 -56.14 -6.58
N VAL A 355 -39.77 -55.46 -7.74
CA VAL A 355 -40.67 -55.45 -8.92
C VAL A 355 -42.17 -55.28 -8.71
N GLY A 356 -42.71 -54.23 -9.34
CA GLY A 356 -44.08 -54.15 -9.82
C GLY A 356 -44.14 -53.23 -11.06
N LEU A 357 -44.25 -53.83 -12.24
CA LEU A 357 -44.51 -53.17 -13.52
C LEU A 357 -45.97 -52.69 -13.58
N SER A 358 -46.22 -51.50 -14.13
CA SER A 358 -47.40 -51.27 -14.99
C SER A 358 -47.21 -50.06 -15.89
N ALA A 359 -47.35 -50.29 -17.20
CA ALA A 359 -47.31 -49.32 -18.28
C ALA A 359 -48.68 -48.67 -18.50
N THR A 360 -48.71 -47.44 -19.01
CA THR A 360 -49.64 -47.01 -20.09
C THR A 360 -49.15 -45.72 -20.77
N LEU A 361 -49.44 -45.66 -22.08
CA LEU A 361 -49.11 -44.66 -23.10
C LEU A 361 -49.89 -43.33 -22.96
N ALA A 362 -49.29 -42.24 -23.46
CA ALA A 362 -49.86 -41.27 -24.43
C ALA A 362 -48.80 -40.16 -24.71
N VAL A 363 -48.03 -40.21 -25.80
CA VAL A 363 -48.25 -39.50 -27.08
C VAL A 363 -48.87 -38.10 -26.94
N LEU A 364 -48.05 -37.05 -27.17
CA LEU A 364 -48.40 -35.96 -28.08
C LEU A 364 -47.13 -35.20 -28.52
N GLN A 365 -46.94 -35.17 -29.84
CA GLN A 365 -45.95 -34.39 -30.58
C GLN A 365 -46.31 -32.89 -30.56
N GLY A 366 -45.29 -32.04 -30.67
CA GLY A 366 -45.48 -30.62 -30.96
C GLY A 366 -44.14 -29.93 -31.23
N ALA A 367 -43.65 -30.07 -32.45
CA ALA A 367 -42.50 -29.37 -33.00
C ALA A 367 -42.74 -27.85 -33.11
N GLY A 368 -41.67 -27.06 -33.12
CA GLY A 368 -41.72 -25.64 -33.48
C GLY A 368 -40.42 -24.88 -33.27
N LEU A 369 -39.41 -25.20 -34.08
CA LEU A 369 -38.31 -24.29 -34.43
C LEU A 369 -38.84 -23.06 -35.17
N PHE A 370 -38.11 -21.94 -35.06
CA PHE A 370 -38.00 -20.72 -35.90
C PHE A 370 -37.86 -19.53 -34.93
N ALA A 371 -36.85 -18.67 -34.94
CA ALA A 371 -35.69 -18.44 -35.82
C ALA A 371 -34.62 -17.70 -34.99
#